data_AF-A0A5R8KJW6-F1
#
_entry.id   AF-A0A5R8KJW6-F1
#
_cell.length_a   1.000
_cell.length_b   1.000
_cell.length_c   1.000
_cell.angle_alpha   90.00
_cell.angle_beta   90.00
_cell.angle_gamma   90.00
#
_symmetry.space_group_name_H-M   'P 1'
#
loop_
_entity.id
_entity.type
_entity.pdbx_description
1 polymer ?
#
loop_
_entity_poly.entity_id
_entity_poly.type
_entity_poly.pdbx_seq_one_letter_code
_entity_poly.pdbx_strand_id
1 'polypeptide(L)'
;MKAKRLLISQFEFGLSSPPWLAYSFGYKMKSIIVSLILVLAAVPLRAAEVILPYSAFGPQVAAYELIGMEWWQWDSHGGAADRDYPIKVVVYWDQTQEVTAKRYPVDQAKHQDFRYVEYLKAIEHLEHTIKGFKEEKLDATILERALAQLKKQKAEEVGTGQPATRSQTKSEGGDKPQPEAEGRSR
;
A
#
# COMPACT_ATOMS: atom_id res chain seq x y z
N MET A 1 -25.62 -35.75 27.40
CA MET A 1 -24.64 -36.76 27.87
C MET A 1 -23.66 -37.11 26.76
N LYS A 2 -22.40 -36.69 26.87
CA LYS A 2 -21.17 -37.42 26.47
C LYS A 2 -19.98 -36.49 26.71
N ALA A 3 -19.39 -36.64 27.89
CA ALA A 3 -18.13 -36.01 28.27
C ALA A 3 -16.99 -36.71 27.52
N LYS A 4 -16.11 -35.93 26.87
CA LYS A 4 -14.79 -36.40 26.46
C LYS A 4 -13.74 -35.71 27.32
N ARG A 5 -12.87 -36.54 27.85
CA ARG A 5 -11.86 -36.33 28.88
C ARG A 5 -10.51 -36.75 28.24
N LEU A 6 -9.41 -36.27 28.83
CA LEU A 6 -7.99 -36.64 28.58
C LEU A 6 -7.33 -35.92 27.38
N LEU A 7 -6.09 -35.41 27.43
CA LEU A 7 -5.00 -35.51 28.43
C LEU A 7 -4.02 -34.33 28.22
N ILE A 8 -3.62 -33.69 29.31
CA ILE A 8 -2.53 -32.70 29.35
C ILE A 8 -1.24 -33.47 29.62
N SER A 9 -0.28 -33.41 28.70
CA SER A 9 1.06 -33.94 28.91
C SER A 9 1.96 -32.85 29.47
N GLN A 10 2.22 -32.93 30.77
CA GLN A 10 3.30 -32.23 31.47
C GLN A 10 4.65 -32.75 30.95
N PHE A 11 5.53 -31.84 30.51
CA PHE A 11 6.92 -32.16 30.14
C PHE A 11 7.82 -31.34 31.07
N GLU A 12 8.33 -31.98 32.12
CA GLU A 12 9.32 -31.40 33.02
C GLU A 12 10.69 -32.08 32.87
N PHE A 13 11.70 -31.30 33.27
CA PHE A 13 13.07 -31.63 33.66
C PHE A 13 14.16 -31.72 32.60
N GLY A 14 15.18 -30.87 32.80
CA GLY A 14 16.48 -31.01 32.18
C GLY A 14 17.46 -29.83 32.32
N LEU A 15 17.35 -28.95 33.32
CA LEU A 15 18.39 -27.95 33.60
C LEU A 15 19.62 -28.63 34.23
N SER A 16 20.56 -29.03 33.39
CA SER A 16 21.93 -29.40 33.78
C SER A 16 22.87 -28.33 33.25
N SER A 17 23.26 -27.39 34.12
CA SER A 17 24.31 -26.41 33.84
C SER A 17 25.69 -27.07 33.97
N PRO A 18 26.58 -26.97 32.96
CA PRO A 18 27.99 -27.24 33.15
C PRO A 18 28.69 -26.00 33.75
N PRO A 19 29.47 -26.14 34.83
CA PRO A 19 30.53 -25.19 35.17
C PRO A 19 31.74 -25.48 34.27
N TRP A 20 32.74 -24.60 34.26
CA TRP A 20 34.05 -24.78 33.60
C TRP A 20 34.08 -24.50 32.08
N LEU A 21 34.33 -23.26 31.70
CA LEU A 21 35.66 -22.85 31.20
C LEU A 21 35.64 -21.34 30.88
N ALA A 22 36.40 -20.61 31.69
CA ALA A 22 36.90 -19.31 31.35
C ALA A 22 37.73 -19.40 30.06
N TYR A 23 37.31 -18.69 29.02
CA TYR A 23 38.20 -18.29 27.94
C TYR A 23 38.02 -16.81 27.66
N SER A 24 38.76 -16.02 28.44
CA SER A 24 39.13 -14.66 28.12
C SER A 24 40.12 -14.68 26.96
N PHE A 25 39.64 -14.40 25.74
CA PHE A 25 40.49 -14.06 24.60
C PHE A 25 39.94 -12.81 23.93
N GLY A 26 40.75 -11.75 23.95
CA GLY A 26 40.38 -10.41 23.52
C GLY A 26 40.07 -10.32 22.02
N TYR A 27 38.87 -9.84 21.70
CA TYR A 27 38.56 -9.23 20.42
C TYR A 27 38.25 -7.75 20.64
N LYS A 28 39.31 -6.94 20.73
CA LYS A 28 39.22 -5.48 20.59
C LYS A 28 39.06 -5.12 19.11
N MET A 29 38.04 -4.31 18.81
CA MET A 29 37.90 -3.50 17.57
C MET A 29 37.67 -4.22 16.22
N LYS A 30 36.67 -5.11 16.10
CA LYS A 30 35.99 -5.38 14.80
C LYS A 30 34.47 -5.55 14.90
N SER A 31 33.87 -5.33 16.08
CA SER A 31 32.46 -5.67 16.36
C SER A 31 31.49 -4.48 16.30
N ILE A 32 31.93 -3.29 15.90
CA ILE A 32 31.06 -2.09 15.80
C ILE A 32 30.47 -1.95 14.38
N ILE A 33 31.01 -2.61 13.36
CA ILE A 33 30.53 -2.47 11.97
C ILE A 33 29.32 -3.39 11.67
N VAL A 34 29.12 -4.47 12.43
CA VAL A 34 28.00 -5.42 12.18
C VAL A 34 26.66 -4.91 12.73
N SER A 35 26.65 -3.98 13.69
CA SER A 35 25.39 -3.38 14.18
C SER A 35 24.85 -2.24 13.32
N LEU A 36 25.63 -1.71 12.37
CA LEU A 36 25.20 -0.60 11.51
C LEU A 36 24.46 -1.07 10.23
N ILE A 37 24.59 -2.34 9.87
CA ILE A 37 23.93 -2.91 8.68
C ILE A 37 22.54 -3.51 9.03
N LEU A 38 22.28 -3.79 10.32
CA LEU A 38 21.00 -4.37 10.77
C LEU A 38 19.93 -3.32 11.13
N VAL A 39 20.21 -2.03 10.90
CA VAL A 39 19.23 -0.93 10.91
C VAL A 39 19.01 -0.43 9.47
N LEU A 40 19.05 -1.33 8.47
CA LEU A 40 18.10 -1.21 7.37
C LEU A 40 16.73 -1.51 7.95
N ALA A 41 16.23 -0.51 8.68
CA ALA A 41 14.91 -0.48 9.25
C ALA A 41 13.94 -0.96 8.18
N ALA A 42 13.14 -1.96 8.54
CA ALA A 42 11.93 -2.29 7.81
C ALA A 42 11.08 -1.03 7.79
N VAL A 43 11.33 -0.14 6.84
CA VAL A 43 10.41 0.94 6.51
C VAL A 43 9.15 0.18 6.11
N PRO A 44 8.06 0.27 6.88
CA PRO A 44 6.82 -0.36 6.48
C PRO A 44 6.51 0.22 5.11
N LEU A 45 6.61 -0.61 4.08
CA LEU A 45 6.18 -0.24 2.75
C LEU A 45 4.74 0.24 2.95
N ARG A 46 4.50 1.55 2.78
CA ARG A 46 3.15 2.09 2.90
C ARG A 46 2.30 1.33 1.91
N ALA A 47 1.11 0.97 2.39
CA ALA A 47 0.24 0.06 1.69
C ALA A 47 -0.33 0.81 0.48
N ALA A 48 0.24 0.52 -0.69
CA ALA A 48 -0.06 1.10 -1.98
C ALA A 48 -1.43 0.66 -2.49
N GLU A 49 -2.49 1.18 -1.84
CA GLU A 49 -3.87 0.89 -2.17
C GLU A 49 -4.85 2.02 -1.80
N VAL A 50 -6.02 1.99 -2.43
CA VAL A 50 -7.21 2.73 -1.98
C VAL A 50 -8.41 1.80 -1.98
N ILE A 51 -9.28 1.95 -0.98
CA ILE A 51 -10.53 1.21 -0.87
C ILE A 51 -11.67 2.13 -1.27
N LEU A 52 -12.44 1.69 -2.27
CA LEU A 52 -13.60 2.40 -2.79
C LEU A 52 -14.85 1.52 -2.66
N PRO A 53 -16.04 2.11 -2.47
CA PRO A 53 -17.29 1.36 -2.59
C PRO A 53 -17.50 0.92 -4.05
N TYR A 54 -18.24 -0.16 -4.27
CA TYR A 54 -18.63 -0.63 -5.62
C TYR A 54 -19.20 0.48 -6.50
N SER A 55 -20.10 1.30 -5.94
CA SER A 55 -20.76 2.41 -6.64
C SER A 55 -19.82 3.51 -7.13
N ALA A 56 -18.57 3.57 -6.66
CA ALA A 56 -17.57 4.50 -7.18
C ALA A 56 -17.18 4.21 -8.65
N PHE A 57 -17.46 3.00 -9.13
CA PHE A 57 -17.20 2.57 -10.51
C PHE A 57 -18.42 2.76 -11.43
N GLY A 58 -19.46 3.46 -10.96
CA GLY A 58 -20.65 3.76 -11.73
C GLY A 58 -21.78 2.72 -11.58
N PRO A 59 -22.80 2.77 -12.46
CA PRO A 59 -23.89 1.80 -12.43
C PRO A 59 -23.39 0.39 -12.80
N GLN A 60 -24.16 -0.64 -12.43
CA GLN A 60 -23.85 -2.05 -12.68
C GLN A 60 -23.34 -2.32 -14.10
N VAL A 61 -24.01 -1.75 -15.12
CA VAL A 61 -23.66 -1.95 -16.54
C VAL A 61 -22.27 -1.43 -16.91
N ALA A 62 -21.78 -0.41 -16.21
CA ALA A 62 -20.44 0.14 -16.42
C ALA A 62 -19.40 -0.62 -15.59
N ALA A 63 -19.70 -0.87 -14.32
CA ALA A 63 -18.78 -1.51 -13.38
C ALA A 63 -18.53 -3.00 -13.69
N TYR A 64 -19.51 -3.68 -14.31
CA TYR A 64 -19.50 -5.13 -14.49
C TYR A 64 -18.23 -5.68 -15.16
N GLU A 65 -17.76 -5.00 -16.20
CA GLU A 65 -16.59 -5.46 -16.96
C GLU A 65 -15.31 -5.47 -16.09
N LEU A 66 -15.16 -4.50 -15.19
CA LEU A 66 -13.97 -4.36 -14.36
C LEU A 66 -14.05 -5.19 -13.08
N ILE A 67 -15.20 -5.15 -12.40
CA ILE A 67 -15.34 -5.66 -11.04
C ILE A 67 -16.41 -6.73 -10.89
N GLY A 68 -17.20 -7.09 -11.91
CA GLY A 68 -18.22 -8.15 -11.82
C GLY A 68 -19.58 -7.67 -11.30
N MET A 69 -20.40 -8.57 -10.75
CA MET A 69 -21.80 -8.26 -10.39
C MET A 69 -21.97 -7.47 -9.08
N GLU A 70 -22.98 -6.62 -8.91
CA GLU A 70 -23.24 -5.87 -7.65
C GLU A 70 -23.76 -6.72 -6.47
N TRP A 71 -23.74 -8.05 -6.57
CA TRP A 71 -24.00 -8.97 -5.47
C TRP A 71 -22.74 -9.71 -5.04
N TRP A 72 -22.78 -10.40 -3.90
CA TRP A 72 -21.62 -11.11 -3.38
C TRP A 72 -21.02 -12.09 -4.39
N GLN A 73 -19.69 -12.11 -4.52
CA GLN A 73 -19.00 -12.96 -5.50
C GLN A 73 -19.20 -14.47 -5.32
N TRP A 74 -19.70 -14.92 -4.16
CA TRP A 74 -20.03 -16.32 -3.87
C TRP A 74 -21.50 -16.68 -4.12
N ASP A 75 -22.36 -15.68 -4.36
CA ASP A 75 -23.76 -15.92 -4.73
C ASP A 75 -23.86 -16.17 -6.23
N SER A 76 -24.68 -17.16 -6.62
CA SER A 76 -24.92 -17.47 -8.04
C SER A 76 -25.84 -16.46 -8.73
N HIS A 77 -26.58 -15.67 -7.96
CA HIS A 77 -27.50 -14.64 -8.42
C HIS A 77 -27.68 -13.55 -7.37
N GLY A 78 -28.15 -12.37 -7.80
CA GLY A 78 -28.60 -11.33 -6.89
C GLY A 78 -29.79 -11.76 -6.06
N GLY A 79 -29.90 -11.19 -4.85
CA GLY A 79 -31.07 -11.32 -4.00
C GLY A 79 -32.22 -10.42 -4.47
N ALA A 80 -33.20 -10.22 -3.60
CA ALA A 80 -34.25 -9.21 -3.83
C ALA A 80 -33.63 -7.82 -4.01
N ALA A 81 -34.28 -6.96 -4.80
CA ALA A 81 -33.79 -5.65 -5.22
C ALA A 81 -33.42 -4.70 -4.06
N ASP A 82 -33.95 -4.92 -2.85
CA ASP A 82 -33.75 -4.05 -1.69
C ASP A 82 -32.53 -4.43 -0.83
N ARG A 83 -31.71 -5.40 -1.27
CA ARG A 83 -30.53 -5.82 -0.51
C ARG A 83 -29.32 -4.95 -0.85
N ASP A 84 -28.77 -4.30 0.16
CA ASP A 84 -27.48 -3.61 0.07
C ASP A 84 -26.34 -4.63 0.26
N TYR A 85 -25.42 -4.66 -0.70
CA TYR A 85 -24.25 -5.51 -0.70
C TYR A 85 -23.02 -4.63 -0.45
N PRO A 86 -22.40 -4.66 0.73
CA PRO A 86 -21.29 -3.77 1.10
C PRO A 86 -19.95 -4.20 0.46
N ILE A 87 -19.93 -4.30 -0.87
CA ILE A 87 -18.78 -4.70 -1.67
C ILE A 87 -17.77 -3.57 -1.68
N LYS A 88 -16.53 -3.90 -1.36
CA LYS A 88 -15.39 -2.99 -1.33
C LYS A 88 -14.43 -3.35 -2.46
N VAL A 89 -14.00 -2.36 -3.22
CA VAL A 89 -13.00 -2.53 -4.27
C VAL A 89 -11.68 -1.97 -3.76
N VAL A 90 -10.69 -2.85 -3.65
CA VAL A 90 -9.32 -2.51 -3.31
C VAL A 90 -8.56 -2.28 -4.61
N VAL A 91 -8.26 -1.02 -4.89
CA VAL A 91 -7.42 -0.65 -6.02
C VAL A 91 -5.98 -0.59 -5.53
N TYR A 92 -5.10 -1.43 -6.06
CA TYR A 92 -3.72 -1.58 -5.58
C TYR A 92 -2.68 -1.19 -6.64
N TRP A 93 -1.51 -0.72 -6.20
CA TRP A 93 -0.32 -0.50 -7.03
C TRP A 93 0.94 -0.98 -6.30
N ASP A 94 2.04 -1.14 -7.04
CA ASP A 94 3.36 -1.53 -6.51
C ASP A 94 3.42 -2.81 -5.66
N GLN A 95 2.39 -3.66 -5.79
CA GLN A 95 2.26 -4.95 -5.12
C GLN A 95 1.40 -5.92 -5.92
N THR A 96 1.37 -7.19 -5.51
CA THR A 96 0.58 -8.22 -6.18
C THR A 96 -0.81 -8.37 -5.56
N GLN A 97 -1.74 -8.97 -6.32
CA GLN A 97 -3.07 -9.29 -5.84
C GLN A 97 -3.00 -10.22 -4.62
N GLU A 98 -2.08 -11.19 -4.58
CA GLU A 98 -1.96 -12.15 -3.48
C GLU A 98 -1.56 -11.46 -2.16
N VAL A 99 -0.67 -10.47 -2.22
CA VAL A 99 -0.29 -9.66 -1.03
C VAL A 99 -1.49 -8.85 -0.55
N THR A 100 -2.23 -8.25 -1.48
CA THR A 100 -3.43 -7.45 -1.19
C THR A 100 -4.54 -8.31 -0.59
N ALA A 101 -4.79 -9.49 -1.14
CA ALA A 101 -5.82 -10.42 -0.70
C ALA A 101 -5.54 -11.02 0.68
N LYS A 102 -4.27 -11.14 1.08
CA LYS A 102 -3.90 -11.51 2.46
C LYS A 102 -4.32 -10.43 3.47
N ARG A 103 -4.30 -9.14 3.09
CA ARG A 103 -4.70 -8.03 3.96
C ARG A 103 -6.21 -7.80 3.98
N TYR A 104 -6.88 -8.04 2.86
CA TYR A 104 -8.32 -7.82 2.71
C TYR A 104 -9.06 -9.11 2.33
N PRO A 105 -9.01 -10.16 3.15
CA PRO A 105 -9.56 -11.46 2.76
C PRO A 105 -11.07 -11.39 2.52
N VAL A 106 -11.53 -12.11 1.50
CA VAL A 106 -12.94 -12.38 1.26
C VAL A 106 -13.44 -13.36 2.31
N ASP A 107 -14.49 -13.02 3.04
CA ASP A 107 -15.02 -13.83 4.13
C ASP A 107 -16.55 -13.86 4.08
N GLN A 108 -17.09 -14.97 3.57
CA GLN A 108 -18.52 -15.20 3.45
C GLN A 108 -19.22 -15.19 4.81
N ALA A 109 -18.61 -15.74 5.86
CA ALA A 109 -19.21 -15.81 7.19
C ALA A 109 -19.36 -14.42 7.83
N LYS A 110 -18.53 -13.46 7.41
CA LYS A 110 -18.57 -12.06 7.85
C LYS A 110 -19.26 -11.12 6.84
N HIS A 111 -19.78 -11.65 5.72
CA HIS A 111 -20.27 -10.85 4.59
C HIS A 111 -19.26 -9.78 4.11
N GLN A 112 -17.98 -10.16 4.04
CA GLN A 112 -16.90 -9.31 3.56
C GLN A 112 -16.54 -9.68 2.12
N ASP A 113 -17.01 -8.88 1.16
CA ASP A 113 -16.66 -9.00 -0.25
C ASP A 113 -15.66 -7.90 -0.62
N PHE A 114 -14.40 -8.31 -0.81
CA PHE A 114 -13.35 -7.49 -1.38
C PHE A 114 -13.07 -7.91 -2.82
N ARG A 115 -13.02 -6.94 -3.71
CA ARG A 115 -12.59 -7.10 -5.10
C ARG A 115 -11.30 -6.38 -5.33
N TYR A 116 -10.45 -6.92 -6.18
CA TYR A 116 -9.10 -6.42 -6.37
C TYR A 116 -8.92 -5.93 -7.79
N VAL A 117 -8.42 -4.72 -7.94
CA VAL A 117 -8.17 -4.12 -9.25
C VAL A 117 -6.81 -3.44 -9.25
N GLU A 118 -6.02 -3.65 -10.29
CA GLU A 118 -4.78 -2.91 -10.48
C GLU A 118 -5.06 -1.45 -10.78
N TYR A 119 -4.28 -0.54 -10.20
CA TYR A 119 -4.42 0.90 -10.39
C TYR A 119 -4.54 1.31 -11.85
N LEU A 120 -3.67 0.78 -12.73
CA LEU A 120 -3.69 1.14 -14.15
C LEU A 120 -5.01 0.74 -14.82
N LYS A 121 -5.51 -0.47 -14.54
CA LYS A 121 -6.80 -0.95 -15.06
C LYS A 121 -7.97 -0.11 -14.55
N ALA A 122 -7.94 0.27 -13.27
CA ALA A 122 -8.98 1.13 -12.69
C ALA A 122 -9.02 2.52 -13.34
N ILE A 123 -7.86 3.16 -13.53
CA ILE A 123 -7.77 4.48 -14.18
C ILE A 123 -8.25 4.40 -15.63
N GLU A 124 -7.75 3.43 -16.40
CA GLU A 124 -8.10 3.25 -17.81
C GLU A 124 -9.61 3.04 -17.98
N HIS A 125 -10.19 2.15 -17.16
CA HIS A 125 -11.62 1.90 -17.16
C HIS A 125 -12.43 3.17 -16.80
N LEU A 126 -12.07 3.87 -15.72
CA LEU A 126 -12.77 5.10 -15.32
C LEU A 126 -12.69 6.19 -16.40
N GLU A 127 -11.53 6.40 -17.00
CA GLU A 127 -11.35 7.39 -18.08
C GLU A 127 -12.18 7.04 -19.31
N HIS A 128 -12.20 5.76 -19.71
CA HIS A 128 -13.04 5.26 -20.79
C HIS A 128 -14.54 5.45 -20.49
N THR A 129 -14.99 5.05 -19.29
CA THR A 129 -16.40 5.15 -18.89
C THR A 129 -16.86 6.60 -18.77
N ILE A 130 -16.02 7.49 -18.19
CA ILE A 130 -16.31 8.93 -18.11
C ILE A 130 -16.49 9.52 -19.52
N LYS A 131 -15.64 9.11 -20.48
CA LYS A 131 -15.76 9.56 -21.86
C LYS A 131 -17.11 9.16 -22.47
N GLY A 132 -17.50 7.89 -22.34
CA GLY A 132 -18.79 7.40 -22.84
C GLY A 132 -19.99 8.14 -22.22
N PHE A 133 -19.97 8.35 -20.90
CA PHE A 133 -21.02 9.11 -20.21
C PHE A 133 -21.13 10.55 -20.74
N LYS A 134 -20.00 11.22 -20.99
CA LYS A 134 -19.99 12.59 -21.53
C LYS A 134 -20.51 12.65 -22.96
N GLU A 135 -20.16 11.68 -23.80
CA GLU A 135 -20.66 11.59 -25.18
C GLU A 135 -22.18 11.39 -25.21
N GLU A 136 -22.71 10.61 -24.27
CA GLU A 136 -24.16 10.37 -24.11
C GLU A 136 -24.88 11.44 -23.27
N LYS A 137 -24.17 12.49 -22.81
CA LYS A 137 -24.69 13.56 -21.95
C LYS A 137 -25.29 13.05 -20.61
N LEU A 138 -24.73 11.97 -20.09
CA LEU A 138 -25.04 11.40 -18.78
C LEU A 138 -24.17 12.04 -17.68
N ASP A 139 -24.63 11.96 -16.42
CA ASP A 139 -23.87 12.48 -15.27
C ASP A 139 -22.70 11.55 -14.91
N ALA A 140 -21.47 12.05 -15.05
CA ALA A 140 -20.24 11.33 -14.73
C ALA A 140 -19.63 11.72 -13.36
N THR A 141 -20.32 12.51 -12.54
CA THR A 141 -19.76 13.11 -11.32
C THR A 141 -19.17 12.09 -10.35
N ILE A 142 -19.83 10.94 -10.16
CA ILE A 142 -19.34 9.88 -9.26
C ILE A 142 -18.03 9.29 -9.78
N LEU A 143 -17.95 9.02 -11.08
CA LEU A 143 -16.76 8.45 -11.73
C LEU A 143 -15.58 9.42 -11.68
N GLU A 144 -15.83 10.71 -11.95
CA GLU A 144 -14.80 11.75 -11.88
C GLU A 144 -14.24 11.90 -10.46
N ARG A 145 -15.11 11.81 -9.44
CA ARG A 145 -14.70 11.82 -8.03
C ARG A 145 -13.82 10.61 -7.70
N ALA A 146 -14.19 9.42 -8.15
CA ALA A 146 -13.41 8.20 -7.95
C ALA A 146 -12.02 8.31 -8.62
N LEU A 147 -11.98 8.79 -9.86
CA LEU A 147 -10.75 9.02 -10.62
C LEU A 147 -9.83 10.04 -9.91
N ALA A 148 -10.40 11.15 -9.43
CA ALA A 148 -9.66 12.15 -8.68
C ALA A 148 -9.10 11.62 -7.36
N GLN A 149 -9.89 10.81 -6.63
CA GLN A 149 -9.47 10.16 -5.39
C GLN A 149 -8.30 9.20 -5.63
N LEU A 150 -8.37 8.38 -6.69
CA LEU A 150 -7.29 7.47 -7.09
C LEU A 150 -5.99 8.22 -7.40
N LYS A 151 -6.07 9.25 -8.26
CA LYS A 151 -4.90 10.06 -8.64
C LYS A 151 -4.28 10.77 -7.43
N LYS A 152 -5.12 11.30 -6.53
CA LYS A 152 -4.67 11.96 -5.30
C LYS A 152 -3.91 10.99 -4.38
N GLN A 153 -4.48 9.82 -4.09
CA GLN A 153 -3.84 8.83 -3.20
C GLN A 153 -2.48 8.36 -3.76
N LYS A 154 -2.40 8.08 -5.06
CA LYS A 154 -1.13 7.69 -5.69
C LYS A 154 -0.08 8.81 -5.62
N ALA A 155 -0.48 10.07 -5.84
CA ALA A 155 0.44 11.20 -5.75
C ALA A 155 0.97 11.43 -4.31
N GLU A 156 0.13 11.24 -3.29
CA GLU A 156 0.52 11.37 -1.88
C GLU A 156 1.57 10.32 -1.48
N GLU A 157 1.49 9.10 -2.02
CA GLU A 157 2.51 8.09 -1.76
C GLU A 157 3.86 8.42 -2.40
N VAL A 158 3.86 8.82 -3.68
CA VAL A 158 5.08 9.18 -4.40
C VAL A 158 5.77 10.41 -3.77
N GLY A 159 4.97 11.36 -3.25
CA GLY A 159 5.48 12.57 -2.62
C GLY A 159 6.14 12.37 -1.25
N THR A 160 5.93 11.24 -0.58
CA THR A 160 6.46 10.98 0.78
C THR A 160 7.77 10.18 0.80
N GLY A 161 8.27 9.77 -0.36
CA GLY A 161 9.50 8.97 -0.49
C GLY A 161 10.82 9.74 -0.38
N GLN A 162 10.80 11.07 -0.30
CA GLN A 162 12.01 11.87 -0.12
C GLN A 162 12.00 12.51 1.27
N PRO A 163 12.80 12.02 2.25
CA PRO A 163 13.07 12.81 3.43
C PRO A 163 13.63 14.13 2.93
N ALA A 164 12.98 15.24 3.29
CA ALA A 164 13.52 16.56 3.07
C ALA A 164 14.77 16.73 3.95
N THR A 165 15.90 16.10 3.59
CA THR A 165 17.22 16.66 3.85
C THR A 165 17.40 17.84 2.90
N ARG A 166 16.52 18.84 3.03
CA ARG A 166 16.81 20.20 2.61
C ARG A 166 17.74 20.78 3.67
N SER A 167 18.99 20.31 3.67
CA SER A 167 20.07 21.04 4.30
C SER A 167 20.17 22.36 3.55
N GLN A 168 19.55 23.40 4.12
CA GLN A 168 19.88 24.77 3.76
C GLN A 168 21.32 25.02 4.20
N THR A 169 22.31 24.60 3.43
CA THR A 169 23.64 25.21 3.48
C THR A 169 23.53 26.50 2.70
N LYS A 170 23.10 27.53 3.42
CA LYS A 170 23.28 28.93 3.06
C LYS A 170 24.80 29.15 2.97
N SER A 171 25.36 29.02 1.77
CA SER A 171 26.74 29.42 1.51
C SER A 171 26.76 30.94 1.46
N GLU A 172 26.97 31.51 2.63
CA GLU A 172 27.21 32.91 2.88
C GLU A 172 28.61 33.30 2.36
N GLY A 173 28.68 34.41 1.63
CA GLY A 173 29.87 35.27 1.57
C GLY A 173 31.04 34.78 0.73
N GLY A 174 31.16 35.32 -0.48
CA GLY A 174 32.35 35.20 -1.30
C GLY A 174 32.44 36.33 -2.33
N ASP A 175 32.37 37.58 -1.89
CA ASP A 175 32.74 38.74 -2.69
C ASP A 175 34.17 38.56 -3.19
N LYS A 176 34.34 38.47 -4.51
CA LYS A 176 35.65 38.54 -5.15
C LYS A 176 35.64 39.73 -6.10
N PRO A 177 36.42 40.79 -5.82
CA PRO A 177 36.51 41.93 -6.74
C PRO A 177 37.23 41.50 -8.01
N GLN A 178 36.61 41.79 -9.15
CA GLN A 178 37.20 41.61 -10.47
C GLN A 178 38.17 42.78 -10.72
N PRO A 179 39.46 42.53 -11.00
CA PRO A 179 40.40 43.60 -11.26
C PRO A 179 40.14 44.24 -12.63
N GLU A 180 40.15 45.56 -12.66
CA GLU A 180 40.29 46.37 -13.86
C GLU A 180 41.65 46.07 -14.49
N ALA A 181 41.64 45.75 -15.78
CA ALA A 181 42.84 45.78 -16.60
C ALA A 181 42.55 46.66 -17.83
N GLU A 182 43.08 47.87 -17.72
CA GLU A 182 43.42 48.80 -18.78
C GLU A 182 44.06 48.15 -20.02
N GLY A 183 43.73 48.73 -21.16
CA GLY A 183 44.64 48.84 -22.31
C GLY A 183 44.39 47.83 -23.43
N ARG A 184 44.71 48.11 -24.69
CA ARG A 184 45.34 49.27 -25.33
C ARG A 184 45.49 48.87 -26.81
N SER A 185 44.98 49.70 -27.73
CA SER A 185 45.37 49.79 -29.16
C SER A 185 45.08 48.56 -30.04
N ARG A 186 44.73 48.69 -31.32
CA ARG A 186 44.99 49.73 -32.33
C ARG A 186 43.77 49.97 -33.20
#